data_AF-A0A0F4ZC47-F1
#
_entry.id   AF-A0A0F4ZC47-F1
#
_cell.length_a   1.000
_cell.length_b   1.000
_cell.length_c   1.000
_cell.angle_alpha   90.00
_cell.angle_beta   90.00
_cell.angle_gamma   90.00
#
_symmetry.space_group_name_H-M   'P 1'
#
loop_
_entity.id
_entity.type
_entity.pdbx_description
1 polymer ?
#
loop_
_entity_poly.entity_id
_entity_poly.type
_entity_poly.pdbx_seq_one_letter_code
_entity_poly.pdbx_strand_id
1 'polypeptide(L)'
;MPQDPSLYGQRPKKKQRTALPSSSALDFTAQLTSSIAESAASSSSEPTRPRRSGKLADSLFKKASSNATASAAESDKKTLKLKEILQTHEEAKQLDLSRRRLEEKAKIYNALKRNDHVPGKYADSLVDFDRKWAERHASDASHSAPDSDSDSDSSFEQPDDDELVEYIDEFGRSRHVTRAQKRRLDRREMRGLRAERDAQDMSVRAQVPDNLIRGAFIQKNAVQVADVDGMAELAKKRDRSATPPPDTHYNADWEIRDKGVGFYKFSHDKEEREKEMKGLEKDRRETEDKRRAAEEKKKERRREIEERRKQVETRRAKKKADDFLDKLTGNLGP
;
A
#
# COMPACT_ATOMS: atom_id res chain seq x y z
N MET A 1 -15.15 21.32 -40.16
CA MET A 1 -14.88 19.92 -39.80
C MET A 1 -15.16 19.78 -38.30
N PRO A 2 -16.25 19.11 -37.90
CA PRO A 2 -16.49 18.82 -36.49
C PRO A 2 -15.51 17.72 -36.06
N GLN A 3 -14.81 17.91 -34.94
CA GLN A 3 -13.92 16.90 -34.39
C GLN A 3 -14.73 15.84 -33.65
N ASP A 4 -14.51 14.57 -33.99
CA ASP A 4 -15.21 13.44 -33.37
C ASP A 4 -14.83 13.30 -31.89
N PRO A 5 -15.82 13.32 -30.97
CA PRO A 5 -15.58 13.26 -29.51
C PRO A 5 -15.19 11.87 -29.00
N SER A 6 -14.96 10.91 -29.92
CA SER A 6 -14.62 9.51 -29.65
C SER A 6 -13.17 9.16 -29.94
N LEU A 7 -12.36 10.09 -30.46
CA LEU A 7 -10.96 9.83 -30.84
C LEU A 7 -10.04 9.58 -29.63
N TYR A 8 -10.45 10.04 -28.45
CA TYR A 8 -9.79 9.73 -27.18
C TYR A 8 -10.80 9.01 -26.30
N GLY A 9 -10.60 7.69 -26.14
CA GLY A 9 -11.51 6.77 -25.46
C GLY A 9 -12.16 7.38 -24.21
N GLN A 10 -13.49 7.38 -24.19
CA GLN A 10 -14.24 7.94 -23.07
C GLN A 10 -13.90 7.16 -21.79
N ARG A 11 -13.45 7.88 -20.76
CA ARG A 11 -13.20 7.30 -19.44
C ARG A 11 -14.45 6.54 -18.96
N PRO A 12 -14.31 5.29 -18.46
CA PRO A 12 -15.45 4.54 -17.96
C PRO A 12 -16.11 5.31 -16.81
N LYS A 13 -17.45 5.43 -16.86
CA LYS A 13 -18.21 6.10 -15.79
C LYS A 13 -17.92 5.38 -14.47
N LYS A 14 -17.39 6.12 -13.48
CA LYS A 14 -17.15 5.61 -12.12
C LYS A 14 -18.46 5.00 -11.60
N LYS A 15 -18.40 3.74 -11.15
CA LYS A 15 -19.53 3.11 -10.43
C LYS A 15 -19.85 3.99 -9.22
N GLN A 16 -21.08 4.49 -9.16
CA GLN A 16 -21.61 5.16 -7.98
C GLN A 16 -21.45 4.20 -6.81
N ARG A 17 -20.71 4.60 -5.78
CA ARG A 17 -20.67 3.88 -4.51
C ARG A 17 -22.08 3.95 -3.97
N THR A 18 -22.78 2.83 -3.92
CA THR A 18 -24.04 2.74 -3.17
C THR A 18 -23.70 3.11 -1.74
N ALA A 19 -24.10 4.29 -1.30
CA ALA A 19 -24.08 4.65 0.09
C ALA A 19 -24.87 3.57 0.82
N LEU A 20 -24.20 2.81 1.69
CA LEU A 20 -24.90 2.03 2.70
C LEU A 20 -25.82 3.01 3.42
N PRO A 21 -27.15 2.77 3.45
CA PRO A 21 -28.06 3.75 4.00
C PRO A 21 -27.74 3.89 5.50
N SER A 22 -27.47 5.11 5.93
CA SER A 22 -27.24 5.48 7.33
C SER A 22 -28.41 5.14 8.26
N SER A 23 -29.54 4.68 7.71
CA SER A 23 -30.68 4.14 8.45
C SER A 23 -30.36 2.84 9.18
N SER A 24 -29.46 1.98 8.67
CA SER A 24 -29.22 0.67 9.32
C SER A 24 -28.48 0.77 10.66
N ALA A 25 -27.60 1.77 10.82
CA ALA A 25 -26.89 1.98 12.08
C ALA A 25 -27.84 2.57 13.15
N LEU A 26 -28.68 3.54 12.76
CA LEU A 26 -29.66 4.15 13.65
C LEU A 26 -30.76 3.16 14.05
N ASP A 27 -31.27 2.35 13.11
CA ASP A 27 -32.27 1.31 13.39
C ASP A 27 -31.71 0.23 14.32
N PHE A 28 -30.44 -0.16 14.16
CA PHE A 28 -29.80 -1.13 15.04
C PHE A 28 -29.57 -0.55 16.45
N THR A 29 -29.17 0.72 16.55
CA THR A 29 -29.08 1.39 17.85
C THR A 29 -30.45 1.54 18.51
N ALA A 30 -31.51 1.84 17.74
CA ALA A 30 -32.87 1.96 18.24
C ALA A 30 -33.39 0.61 18.77
N GLN A 31 -33.12 -0.49 18.06
CA GLN A 31 -33.45 -1.85 18.52
C GLN A 31 -32.65 -2.26 19.78
N LEU A 32 -31.37 -1.88 19.88
CA LEU A 32 -30.59 -2.09 21.11
C LEU A 32 -31.11 -1.28 22.28
N THR A 33 -31.43 0.01 22.08
CA THR A 33 -32.03 0.83 23.13
C THR A 33 -33.41 0.35 23.54
N SER A 34 -34.21 -0.15 22.58
CA SER A 34 -35.53 -0.73 22.86
C SER A 34 -35.39 -2.00 23.70
N SER A 35 -34.48 -2.91 23.35
CA SER A 35 -34.26 -4.15 24.12
C SER A 35 -33.63 -3.91 25.49
N ILE A 36 -32.77 -2.89 25.63
CA ILE A 36 -32.26 -2.44 26.94
C ILE A 36 -33.38 -1.82 27.79
N ALA A 37 -34.26 -1.02 27.19
CA ALA A 37 -35.42 -0.45 27.89
C ALA A 37 -36.45 -1.52 28.27
N GLU A 38 -36.67 -2.52 27.43
CA GLU A 38 -37.63 -3.60 27.65
C GLU A 38 -37.12 -4.60 28.70
N SER A 39 -35.80 -4.88 28.70
CA SER A 39 -35.15 -5.61 29.80
C SER A 39 -35.17 -4.82 31.12
N ALA A 40 -35.00 -3.50 31.09
CA ALA A 40 -35.14 -2.65 32.27
C ALA A 40 -36.59 -2.58 32.79
N ALA A 41 -37.59 -2.51 31.90
CA ALA A 41 -39.01 -2.50 32.26
C ALA A 41 -39.50 -3.85 32.81
N SER A 42 -38.89 -4.97 32.37
CA SER A 42 -39.19 -6.31 32.91
C SER A 42 -38.65 -6.55 34.33
N SER A 43 -37.95 -5.59 34.94
CA SER A 43 -37.36 -5.70 36.28
C SER A 43 -38.17 -5.06 37.43
N SER A 44 -39.40 -4.56 37.17
CA SER A 44 -40.25 -3.95 38.20
C SER A 44 -41.53 -4.75 38.49
N SER A 45 -41.40 -5.86 39.22
CA SER A 45 -42.48 -6.39 40.08
C SER A 45 -41.93 -7.29 41.19
N GLU A 46 -41.74 -6.69 42.37
CA GLU A 46 -41.81 -7.24 43.76
C GLU A 46 -41.16 -8.60 44.17
N PRO A 47 -40.82 -8.77 45.46
CA PRO A 47 -39.66 -9.52 45.91
C PRO A 47 -40.00 -10.91 46.47
N THR A 48 -39.18 -11.91 46.19
CA THR A 48 -38.93 -13.00 47.16
C THR A 48 -37.49 -13.50 47.05
N ARG A 49 -36.83 -13.55 48.20
CA ARG A 49 -35.56 -14.25 48.42
C ARG A 49 -35.85 -15.76 48.55
N PRO A 50 -34.91 -16.66 48.26
CA PRO A 50 -33.92 -16.98 49.29
C PRO A 50 -32.47 -17.11 48.78
N ARG A 51 -31.57 -16.90 49.74
CA ARG A 51 -30.11 -17.07 49.63
C ARG A 51 -29.75 -18.49 49.20
N ARG A 52 -28.74 -18.63 48.34
CA ARG A 52 -27.75 -19.71 48.49
C ARG A 52 -26.34 -19.16 48.29
N SER A 53 -25.58 -19.34 49.36
CA SER A 53 -24.14 -19.19 49.49
C SER A 53 -23.39 -20.13 48.56
N GLY A 54 -22.31 -19.65 47.94
CA GLY A 54 -21.36 -20.51 47.26
C GLY A 54 -20.33 -19.70 46.48
N LYS A 55 -19.16 -19.52 47.08
CA LYS A 55 -17.92 -19.13 46.38
C LYS A 55 -17.74 -19.98 45.13
N LEU A 56 -17.27 -19.38 44.04
CA LEU A 56 -16.32 -19.97 43.07
C LEU A 56 -15.84 -18.83 42.15
N ALA A 57 -14.81 -18.13 42.62
CA ALA A 57 -13.86 -17.51 41.72
C ALA A 57 -13.01 -18.63 41.09
N ASP A 58 -12.48 -18.34 39.91
CA ASP A 58 -11.42 -19.07 39.20
C ASP A 58 -11.83 -20.32 38.41
N SER A 59 -12.22 -20.13 37.14
CA SER A 59 -11.71 -20.97 36.03
C SER A 59 -12.12 -20.44 34.63
N LEU A 60 -11.77 -19.19 34.32
CA LEU A 60 -11.93 -18.65 32.95
C LEU A 60 -10.73 -18.90 32.03
N PHE A 61 -9.72 -19.66 32.49
CA PHE A 61 -8.54 -20.02 31.69
C PHE A 61 -8.07 -21.45 31.92
N LYS A 62 -8.88 -22.45 31.54
CA LYS A 62 -8.36 -23.80 31.27
C LYS A 62 -8.57 -24.16 29.79
N LYS A 63 -7.52 -23.87 29.02
CA LYS A 63 -7.29 -24.35 27.67
C LYS A 63 -6.95 -25.85 27.75
N ALA A 64 -7.90 -26.71 27.41
CA ALA A 64 -7.63 -28.13 27.22
C ALA A 64 -7.24 -28.36 25.76
N SER A 65 -5.98 -28.71 25.54
CA SER A 65 -5.51 -29.34 24.32
C SER A 65 -5.84 -30.82 24.37
N SER A 66 -6.56 -31.32 23.36
CA SER A 66 -6.54 -32.75 23.06
C SER A 66 -6.70 -32.96 21.56
N ASN A 67 -5.60 -33.35 20.92
CA ASN A 67 -5.64 -34.14 19.70
C ASN A 67 -6.41 -35.43 19.99
N ALA A 68 -7.43 -35.73 19.19
CA ALA A 68 -7.89 -37.10 18.98
C ALA A 68 -8.66 -37.19 17.67
N THR A 69 -8.12 -38.01 16.80
CA THR A 69 -8.69 -38.57 15.58
C THR A 69 -9.88 -39.50 15.89
N ALA A 70 -10.79 -39.60 14.91
CA ALA A 70 -11.58 -40.78 14.52
C ALA A 70 -13.11 -40.73 14.68
N SER A 71 -13.71 -41.18 13.57
CA SER A 71 -14.97 -41.92 13.39
C SER A 71 -16.33 -41.24 13.60
N ALA A 72 -16.97 -41.02 12.44
CA ALA A 72 -18.36 -41.32 12.09
C ALA A 72 -19.29 -41.84 13.22
N ALA A 73 -20.32 -41.05 13.51
CA ALA A 73 -21.60 -41.55 13.99
C ALA A 73 -22.71 -40.59 13.51
N GLU A 74 -23.54 -41.11 12.61
CA GLU A 74 -24.80 -40.52 12.16
C GLU A 74 -25.69 -40.21 13.37
N SER A 75 -26.09 -38.94 13.55
CA SER A 75 -27.25 -38.63 14.38
C SER A 75 -27.93 -37.35 13.92
N ASP A 76 -29.19 -37.50 13.58
CA ASP A 76 -30.15 -36.45 13.27
C ASP A 76 -30.12 -35.31 14.30
N LYS A 77 -29.62 -34.15 13.87
CA LYS A 77 -29.89 -32.86 14.52
C LYS A 77 -30.21 -31.82 13.45
N LYS A 78 -31.51 -31.68 13.17
CA LYS A 78 -32.07 -30.50 12.54
C LYS A 78 -31.86 -29.32 13.47
N THR A 79 -30.83 -28.50 13.22
CA THR A 79 -30.74 -27.07 13.57
C THR A 79 -29.37 -26.55 13.10
N LEU A 80 -29.35 -25.37 12.44
CA LEU A 80 -28.18 -24.61 11.97
C LEU A 80 -27.65 -24.83 10.53
N LYS A 81 -28.50 -25.11 9.53
CA LYS A 81 -28.08 -25.13 8.10
C LYS A 81 -28.45 -23.90 7.27
N LEU A 82 -28.87 -22.78 7.86
CA LEU A 82 -29.32 -21.63 7.05
C LEU A 82 -28.18 -20.69 6.58
N LYS A 83 -27.05 -20.63 7.29
CA LYS A 83 -25.89 -19.81 6.86
C LYS A 83 -24.96 -20.53 5.89
N GLU A 84 -24.77 -21.85 6.07
CA GLU A 84 -23.94 -22.68 5.19
C GLU A 84 -24.58 -22.84 3.79
N ILE A 85 -25.90 -23.01 3.69
CA ILE A 85 -26.59 -23.15 2.39
C ILE A 85 -26.57 -21.86 1.55
N LEU A 86 -26.59 -20.69 2.20
CA LEU A 86 -26.48 -19.40 1.50
C LEU A 86 -25.06 -19.17 0.99
N GLN A 87 -24.04 -19.51 1.80
CA GLN A 87 -22.65 -19.49 1.36
C GLN A 87 -22.43 -20.47 0.20
N THR A 88 -22.96 -21.70 0.27
CA THR A 88 -22.83 -22.67 -0.85
C THR A 88 -23.54 -22.21 -2.11
N HIS A 89 -24.65 -21.48 -2.00
CA HIS A 89 -25.39 -20.99 -3.18
C HIS A 89 -24.72 -19.76 -3.82
N GLU A 90 -24.13 -18.88 -3.02
CA GLU A 90 -23.29 -17.78 -3.52
C GLU A 90 -21.99 -18.31 -4.13
N GLU A 91 -21.36 -19.30 -3.50
CA GLU A 91 -20.19 -19.99 -4.02
C GLU A 91 -20.52 -20.75 -5.32
N ALA A 92 -21.66 -21.46 -5.40
CA ALA A 92 -22.09 -22.12 -6.63
C ALA A 92 -22.29 -21.12 -7.78
N LYS A 93 -22.92 -19.97 -7.50
CA LYS A 93 -23.05 -18.88 -8.49
C LYS A 93 -21.68 -18.33 -8.92
N GLN A 94 -20.74 -18.15 -8.00
CA GLN A 94 -19.39 -17.70 -8.33
C GLN A 94 -18.63 -18.75 -9.16
N LEU A 95 -18.80 -20.04 -8.85
CA LEU A 95 -18.23 -21.14 -9.62
C LEU A 95 -18.80 -21.17 -11.04
N ASP A 96 -20.10 -21.01 -11.22
CA ASP A 96 -20.72 -20.97 -12.56
C ASP A 96 -20.25 -19.75 -13.37
N LEU A 97 -20.12 -18.58 -12.74
CA LEU A 97 -19.54 -17.40 -13.38
C LEU A 97 -18.08 -17.62 -13.78
N SER A 98 -17.30 -18.29 -12.92
CA SER A 98 -15.90 -18.61 -13.21
C SER A 98 -15.76 -19.60 -14.36
N ARG A 99 -16.62 -20.62 -14.42
CA ARG A 99 -16.68 -21.62 -15.51
C ARG A 99 -17.00 -20.96 -16.84
N ARG A 100 -18.04 -20.11 -16.90
CA ARG A 100 -18.40 -19.38 -18.13
C ARG A 100 -17.25 -18.51 -18.65
N ARG A 101 -16.57 -17.78 -17.76
CA ARG A 101 -15.40 -16.97 -18.13
C ARG A 101 -14.23 -17.82 -18.63
N LEU A 102 -14.00 -19.00 -18.05
CA LEU A 102 -12.97 -19.92 -18.52
C LEU A 102 -13.30 -20.51 -19.88
N GLU A 103 -14.56 -20.86 -20.13
CA GLU A 103 -15.03 -21.32 -21.44
C GLU A 103 -14.90 -20.23 -22.51
N GLU A 104 -15.25 -18.99 -22.19
CA GLU A 104 -15.03 -17.83 -23.08
C GLU A 104 -13.54 -17.65 -23.39
N LYS A 105 -12.67 -17.68 -22.38
CA LYS A 105 -11.23 -17.62 -22.57
C LYS A 105 -10.72 -18.77 -23.44
N ALA A 106 -11.18 -20.00 -23.21
CA ALA A 106 -10.78 -21.17 -24.00
C ALA A 106 -11.19 -21.01 -25.47
N LYS A 107 -12.39 -20.49 -25.75
CA LYS A 107 -12.83 -20.16 -27.13
C LYS A 107 -11.91 -19.11 -27.77
N ILE A 108 -11.52 -18.08 -27.03
CA ILE A 108 -10.58 -17.05 -27.48
C ILE A 108 -9.21 -17.67 -27.81
N TYR A 109 -8.67 -18.48 -26.91
CA TYR A 109 -7.38 -19.15 -27.14
C TYR A 109 -7.42 -20.10 -28.35
N ASN A 110 -8.53 -20.82 -28.55
CA ASN A 110 -8.69 -21.67 -29.72
C ASN A 110 -8.79 -20.87 -31.03
N ALA A 111 -9.46 -19.72 -31.02
CA ALA A 111 -9.51 -18.80 -32.16
C ALA A 111 -8.13 -18.20 -32.47
N LEU A 112 -7.39 -17.76 -31.44
CA LEU A 112 -6.01 -17.29 -31.57
C LEU A 112 -5.08 -18.38 -32.11
N LYS A 113 -5.19 -19.61 -31.61
CA LYS A 113 -4.39 -20.75 -32.10
C LYS A 113 -4.73 -21.12 -33.56
N ARG A 114 -5.97 -20.85 -33.99
CA ARG A 114 -6.44 -21.09 -35.36
C ARG A 114 -6.19 -19.90 -36.29
N ASN A 115 -5.57 -18.83 -35.80
CA ASN A 115 -5.35 -17.55 -36.50
C ASN A 115 -6.63 -16.89 -37.05
N ASP A 116 -7.81 -17.28 -36.55
CA ASP A 116 -9.11 -16.74 -36.97
C ASP A 116 -9.50 -15.59 -36.02
N HIS A 117 -8.69 -14.53 -36.03
CA HIS A 117 -8.87 -13.37 -35.16
C HIS A 117 -9.83 -12.37 -35.81
N VAL A 118 -11.04 -12.24 -35.25
CA VAL A 118 -12.01 -11.23 -35.71
C VAL A 118 -11.63 -9.85 -35.15
N PRO A 119 -11.24 -8.89 -36.01
CA PRO A 119 -10.84 -7.56 -35.58
C PRO A 119 -12.02 -6.82 -34.91
N GLY A 120 -11.76 -6.22 -33.75
CA GLY A 120 -12.71 -5.34 -33.03
C GLY A 120 -13.33 -5.90 -31.75
N LYS A 121 -13.32 -7.23 -31.51
CA LYS A 121 -13.88 -7.80 -30.24
C LYS A 121 -12.88 -7.84 -29.07
N TYR A 122 -11.61 -7.55 -29.33
CA TYR A 122 -10.51 -7.68 -28.36
C TYR A 122 -9.66 -6.40 -28.25
N ALA A 123 -10.30 -5.23 -28.36
CA ALA A 123 -9.65 -3.91 -28.28
C ALA A 123 -9.01 -3.60 -26.91
N ASP A 124 -9.20 -4.46 -25.90
CA ASP A 124 -8.60 -4.34 -24.57
C ASP A 124 -7.23 -5.06 -24.44
N SER A 125 -6.79 -5.75 -25.49
CA SER A 125 -5.44 -6.33 -25.53
C SER A 125 -4.42 -5.21 -25.72
N LEU A 126 -3.55 -4.97 -24.74
CA LEU A 126 -2.46 -3.98 -24.84
C LEU A 126 -1.48 -4.27 -26.00
N VAL A 127 -1.57 -5.45 -26.60
CA VAL A 127 -0.76 -5.86 -27.74
C VAL A 127 -1.66 -5.99 -28.96
N ASP A 128 -1.50 -5.06 -29.90
CA ASP A 128 -2.08 -5.12 -31.24
C ASP A 128 -1.26 -6.11 -32.07
N PHE A 129 -1.69 -7.38 -32.09
CA PHE A 129 -0.98 -8.44 -32.83
C PHE A 129 -0.89 -8.16 -34.33
N ASP A 130 -1.89 -7.48 -34.89
CA ASP A 130 -1.95 -7.11 -36.31
C ASP A 130 -0.94 -6.01 -36.64
N ARG A 131 -0.80 -5.01 -35.76
CA ARG A 131 0.24 -3.99 -35.85
C ARG A 131 1.63 -4.59 -35.67
N LYS A 132 1.81 -5.50 -34.71
CA LYS A 132 3.10 -6.17 -34.47
C LYS A 132 3.49 -7.08 -35.64
N TRP A 133 2.52 -7.71 -36.28
CA TRP A 133 2.73 -8.49 -37.50
C TRP A 133 3.12 -7.58 -38.67
N ALA A 134 2.41 -6.46 -38.86
CA ALA A 134 2.73 -5.47 -39.90
C ALA A 134 4.07 -4.76 -39.66
N GLU A 135 4.41 -4.37 -38.42
CA GLU A 135 5.70 -3.78 -38.05
C GLU A 135 6.84 -4.75 -38.31
N ARG A 136 6.66 -6.05 -38.04
CA ARG A 136 7.67 -7.07 -38.34
C ARG A 136 7.97 -7.14 -39.84
N HIS A 137 6.94 -7.15 -40.69
CA HIS A 137 7.11 -7.15 -42.15
C HIS A 137 7.59 -5.81 -42.72
N ALA A 138 7.22 -4.68 -42.12
CA ALA A 138 7.70 -3.36 -42.54
C ALA A 138 9.15 -3.09 -42.10
N SER A 139 9.57 -3.61 -40.95
CA SER A 139 10.95 -3.52 -40.46
C SER A 139 11.93 -4.38 -41.27
N ASP A 140 11.43 -5.47 -41.88
CA ASP A 140 12.20 -6.35 -42.77
C ASP A 140 12.53 -5.68 -44.12
N ALA A 141 11.80 -4.62 -44.51
CA ALA A 141 12.04 -3.86 -45.73
C ALA A 141 13.05 -2.70 -45.59
N SER A 142 13.45 -2.33 -44.36
CA SER A 142 14.30 -1.14 -44.13
C SER A 142 15.50 -1.36 -43.21
N HIS A 143 15.62 -2.50 -42.53
CA HIS A 143 16.81 -2.85 -41.76
C HIS A 143 17.29 -4.25 -42.16
N SER A 144 18.45 -4.27 -42.84
CA SER A 144 19.20 -5.49 -43.08
C SER A 144 19.50 -6.20 -41.75
N ALA A 145 18.96 -7.42 -41.65
CA ALA A 145 19.21 -8.46 -40.66
C ALA A 145 18.66 -8.24 -39.22
N PRO A 146 17.55 -8.89 -38.85
CA PRO A 146 17.34 -9.28 -37.47
C PRO A 146 18.31 -10.41 -37.10
N ASP A 147 18.87 -10.30 -35.91
CA ASP A 147 19.50 -11.36 -35.11
C ASP A 147 18.50 -12.53 -34.99
N SER A 148 18.57 -13.42 -35.98
CA SER A 148 17.92 -14.72 -35.99
C SER A 148 19.07 -15.72 -36.07
N ASP A 149 19.20 -16.55 -35.03
CA ASP A 149 20.00 -17.77 -34.97
C ASP A 149 19.63 -18.72 -36.12
N SER A 150 20.03 -18.35 -37.32
CA SER A 150 19.96 -19.16 -38.50
C SER A 150 21.36 -19.11 -39.10
N ASP A 151 22.15 -20.14 -38.80
CA ASP A 151 23.21 -20.64 -39.68
C ASP A 151 22.58 -21.07 -41.03
N SER A 152 21.78 -20.21 -41.67
CA SER A 152 21.29 -20.40 -43.03
C SER A 152 22.35 -19.81 -43.95
N ASP A 153 23.31 -20.68 -44.23
CA ASP A 153 24.30 -20.56 -45.29
C ASP A 153 23.60 -20.42 -46.64
N SER A 154 23.10 -19.22 -46.93
CA SER A 154 22.50 -18.86 -48.21
C SER A 154 23.04 -17.52 -48.71
N SER A 155 24.30 -17.23 -48.38
CA SER A 155 25.06 -16.25 -49.17
C SER A 155 25.54 -16.96 -50.42
N PHE A 156 24.92 -16.62 -51.55
CA PHE A 156 25.41 -16.80 -52.92
C PHE A 156 26.90 -17.22 -52.96
N GLU A 157 27.16 -18.51 -53.21
CA GLU A 157 28.51 -19.04 -53.36
C GLU A 157 29.25 -18.20 -54.40
N GLN A 158 30.26 -17.46 -53.95
CA GLN A 158 31.15 -16.77 -54.88
C GLN A 158 32.08 -17.83 -55.46
N PRO A 159 32.43 -17.73 -56.75
CA PRO A 159 33.25 -18.75 -57.43
C PRO A 159 34.62 -19.01 -56.77
N ASP A 160 35.05 -18.12 -55.86
CA ASP A 160 36.36 -18.15 -55.20
C ASP A 160 36.28 -18.59 -53.72
N ASP A 161 35.13 -19.08 -53.23
CA ASP A 161 34.93 -19.38 -51.81
C ASP A 161 35.75 -20.59 -51.31
N ASP A 162 36.12 -21.51 -52.20
CA ASP A 162 36.97 -22.68 -51.92
C ASP A 162 38.48 -22.38 -51.91
N GLU A 163 38.89 -21.18 -52.32
CA GLU A 163 40.30 -20.80 -52.35
C GLU A 163 40.89 -20.79 -50.94
N LEU A 164 42.01 -21.50 -50.74
CA LEU A 164 42.75 -21.52 -49.49
C LEU A 164 43.56 -20.23 -49.33
N VAL A 165 43.22 -19.45 -48.32
CA VAL A 165 43.89 -18.20 -47.95
C VAL A 165 44.63 -18.38 -46.63
N GLU A 166 45.80 -17.77 -46.50
CA GLU A 166 46.51 -17.70 -45.22
C GLU A 166 45.75 -16.80 -44.24
N TYR A 167 45.39 -17.36 -43.09
CA TYR A 167 44.73 -16.70 -41.98
C TYR A 167 45.59 -16.85 -40.72
N ILE A 168 45.77 -15.75 -39.99
CA ILE A 168 46.50 -15.74 -38.72
C ILE A 168 45.47 -15.94 -37.61
N ASP A 169 45.56 -17.07 -36.91
CA ASP A 169 44.72 -17.40 -35.77
C ASP A 169 44.96 -16.42 -34.60
N GLU A 170 44.03 -16.39 -33.64
CA GLU A 170 44.08 -15.53 -32.43
C GLU A 170 45.40 -15.71 -31.63
N PHE A 171 46.05 -16.87 -31.79
CA PHE A 171 47.32 -17.23 -31.17
C PHE A 171 48.55 -16.88 -32.03
N GLY A 172 48.40 -16.14 -33.13
CA GLY A 172 49.49 -15.73 -34.02
C GLY A 172 50.05 -16.85 -34.90
N ARG A 173 49.35 -17.98 -35.05
CA ARG A 173 49.77 -19.11 -35.91
C ARG A 173 49.16 -18.94 -37.31
N SER A 174 49.96 -19.12 -38.37
CA SER A 174 49.44 -19.15 -39.74
C SER A 174 48.72 -20.47 -40.02
N ARG A 175 47.49 -20.39 -40.51
CA ARG A 175 46.66 -21.53 -40.93
C ARG A 175 46.09 -21.24 -42.32
N HIS A 176 46.00 -22.26 -43.16
CA HIS A 176 45.33 -22.15 -44.46
C HIS A 176 43.85 -22.48 -44.25
N VAL A 177 42.98 -21.54 -44.60
CA VAL A 177 41.54 -21.56 -44.35
C VAL A 177 40.83 -21.14 -45.63
N THR A 178 39.66 -21.70 -45.94
CA THR A 178 38.94 -21.27 -47.15
C THR A 178 38.49 -19.82 -47.03
N ARG A 179 38.35 -19.13 -48.16
CA ARG A 179 37.94 -17.72 -48.19
C ARG A 179 36.58 -17.49 -47.53
N ALA A 180 35.65 -18.44 -47.67
CA ALA A 180 34.37 -18.43 -46.97
C ALA A 180 34.52 -18.56 -45.44
N GLN A 181 35.39 -19.46 -44.98
CA GLN A 181 35.67 -19.63 -43.55
C GLN A 181 36.35 -18.40 -42.95
N LYS A 182 37.28 -17.77 -43.66
CA LYS A 182 37.90 -16.50 -43.25
C LYS A 182 36.84 -15.41 -43.05
N ARG A 183 35.93 -15.23 -44.01
CA ARG A 183 34.80 -14.28 -43.88
C ARG A 183 33.91 -14.57 -42.67
N ARG A 184 33.72 -15.84 -42.30
CA ARG A 184 32.96 -16.22 -41.10
C ARG A 184 33.70 -15.83 -39.81
N LEU A 185 35.02 -16.04 -39.77
CA LEU A 185 35.86 -15.63 -38.65
C LEU A 185 35.90 -14.10 -38.51
N ASP A 186 36.13 -13.37 -39.61
CA ASP A 186 36.12 -11.90 -39.61
C ASP A 186 34.78 -11.35 -39.10
N ARG A 187 33.64 -11.93 -39.53
CA ARG A 187 32.30 -11.54 -39.03
C ARG A 187 32.15 -11.80 -37.53
N ARG A 188 32.68 -12.92 -37.03
CA ARG A 188 32.63 -13.27 -35.60
C ARG A 188 33.48 -12.30 -34.77
N GLU A 189 34.68 -11.96 -35.25
CA GLU A 189 35.57 -10.99 -34.61
C GLU A 189 34.92 -9.60 -34.55
N MET A 190 34.35 -9.13 -35.66
CA MET A 190 33.64 -7.84 -35.70
C MET A 190 32.43 -7.81 -34.78
N ARG A 191 31.70 -8.93 -34.61
CA ARG A 191 30.59 -9.04 -33.63
C ARG A 191 31.11 -8.96 -32.20
N GLY A 192 32.23 -9.63 -31.91
CA GLY A 192 32.89 -9.59 -30.61
C GLY A 192 33.32 -8.17 -30.22
N LEU A 193 34.01 -7.47 -31.13
CA LEU A 193 34.47 -6.08 -30.92
C LEU A 193 33.29 -5.12 -30.70
N ARG A 194 32.20 -5.28 -31.45
CA ARG A 194 30.99 -4.48 -31.26
C ARG A 194 30.33 -4.75 -29.91
N ALA A 195 30.20 -6.02 -29.52
CA ALA A 195 29.63 -6.38 -28.23
C ALA A 195 30.47 -5.86 -27.07
N GLU A 196 31.80 -5.85 -27.20
CA GLU A 196 32.70 -5.29 -26.20
C GLU A 196 32.54 -3.77 -26.08
N ARG A 197 32.42 -3.05 -27.20
CA ARG A 197 32.14 -1.61 -27.21
C ARG A 197 30.79 -1.28 -26.58
N ASP A 198 29.73 -2.00 -26.97
CA ASP A 198 28.39 -1.82 -26.41
C ASP A 198 28.40 -2.11 -24.89
N ALA A 199 29.17 -3.12 -24.44
CA ALA A 199 29.33 -3.40 -23.02
C ALA A 199 30.08 -2.29 -22.26
N GLN A 200 31.07 -1.65 -22.87
CA GLN A 200 31.77 -0.49 -22.31
C GLN A 200 30.83 0.72 -22.18
N ASP A 201 30.05 1.01 -23.22
CA ASP A 201 29.09 2.12 -23.25
C ASP A 201 27.93 1.94 -22.26
N MET A 202 27.48 0.68 -22.07
CA MET A 202 26.42 0.35 -21.12
C MET A 202 26.91 0.14 -19.68
N SER A 203 28.22 0.17 -19.45
CA SER A 203 28.78 0.00 -18.11
C SER A 203 28.52 1.24 -17.26
N VAL A 204 27.96 1.05 -16.07
CA VAL A 204 27.76 2.13 -15.08
C VAL A 204 29.10 2.58 -14.45
N ARG A 205 30.17 1.81 -14.67
CA ARG A 205 31.49 2.06 -14.09
C ARG A 205 32.29 2.96 -15.02
N ALA A 206 32.89 4.01 -14.47
CA ALA A 206 33.82 4.86 -15.23
C ALA A 206 34.96 4.02 -15.81
N GLN A 207 35.34 4.30 -17.05
CA GLN A 207 36.48 3.67 -17.72
C GLN A 207 37.75 3.88 -16.87
N VAL A 208 38.53 2.80 -16.70
CA VAL A 208 39.80 2.86 -15.98
C VAL A 208 40.82 3.56 -16.88
N PRO A 209 41.58 4.56 -16.40
CA PRO A 209 42.56 5.25 -17.23
C PRO A 209 43.68 4.31 -17.69
N ASP A 210 44.07 4.41 -18.96
CA ASP A 210 45.08 3.53 -19.58
C ASP A 210 46.46 3.62 -18.90
N ASN A 211 46.81 4.79 -18.35
CA ASN A 211 48.11 5.05 -17.72
C ASN A 211 48.14 4.75 -16.21
N LEU A 212 47.25 3.89 -15.71
CA LEU A 212 47.20 3.54 -14.28
C LEU A 212 48.39 2.67 -13.88
N ILE A 213 49.30 3.21 -13.06
CA ILE A 213 50.41 2.43 -12.51
C ILE A 213 49.84 1.50 -11.43
N ARG A 214 50.01 0.18 -11.61
CA ARG A 214 49.59 -0.85 -10.65
C ARG A 214 50.73 -1.13 -9.67
N GLY A 215 50.50 -0.93 -8.37
CA GLY A 215 51.50 -1.19 -7.33
C GLY A 215 51.12 -0.57 -5.98
N ALA A 216 52.06 -0.52 -5.03
CA ALA A 216 51.85 0.05 -3.70
C ALA A 216 51.74 1.59 -3.69
N PHE A 217 51.98 2.25 -4.84
CA PHE A 217 51.93 3.70 -4.98
C PHE A 217 50.50 4.18 -5.27
N ILE A 218 49.93 4.98 -4.37
CA ILE A 218 48.57 5.52 -4.52
C ILE A 218 48.60 6.79 -5.38
N GLN A 219 48.15 6.69 -6.63
CA GLN A 219 48.01 7.82 -7.55
C GLN A 219 46.73 8.61 -7.26
N LYS A 220 46.81 9.64 -6.41
CA LYS A 220 45.65 10.48 -6.02
C LYS A 220 45.02 11.26 -7.18
N ASN A 221 45.80 11.55 -8.22
CA ASN A 221 45.40 12.40 -9.34
C ASN A 221 45.28 11.62 -10.67
N ALA A 222 45.24 10.27 -10.63
CA ALA A 222 45.13 9.46 -11.85
C ALA A 222 43.75 9.55 -12.52
N VAL A 223 42.71 9.87 -11.73
CA VAL A 223 41.35 10.04 -12.22
C VAL A 223 40.97 11.51 -12.06
N GLN A 224 41.35 12.32 -13.04
CA GLN A 224 40.82 13.68 -13.20
C GLN A 224 39.63 13.61 -14.16
N VAL A 225 38.47 14.04 -13.70
CA VAL A 225 37.30 14.16 -14.55
C VAL A 225 37.53 15.35 -15.48
N ALA A 226 37.72 15.09 -16.77
CA ALA A 226 38.02 16.13 -17.77
C ALA A 226 36.87 17.13 -17.96
N ASP A 227 35.63 16.70 -17.73
CA ASP A 227 34.42 17.47 -18.02
C ASP A 227 33.67 17.87 -16.74
N VAL A 228 34.29 18.78 -15.97
CA VAL A 228 33.70 19.37 -14.77
C VAL A 228 32.43 20.18 -15.10
N ASP A 229 32.38 20.79 -16.27
CA ASP A 229 31.26 21.61 -16.73
C ASP A 229 30.06 20.74 -17.10
N GLY A 230 30.26 19.64 -17.82
CA GLY A 230 29.21 18.65 -18.10
C GLY A 230 28.62 18.04 -16.83
N MET A 231 29.46 17.79 -15.81
CA MET A 231 28.99 17.33 -14.49
C MET A 231 28.16 18.40 -13.76
N ALA A 232 28.54 19.67 -13.84
CA ALA A 232 27.78 20.77 -13.26
C ALA A 232 26.42 20.97 -13.97
N GLU A 233 26.36 20.77 -15.28
CA GLU A 233 25.09 20.77 -16.02
C GLU A 233 24.19 19.61 -15.61
N LEU A 234 24.73 18.39 -15.47
CA LEU A 234 23.98 17.23 -14.99
C LEU A 234 23.46 17.45 -13.57
N ALA A 235 24.26 18.07 -12.69
CA ALA A 235 23.81 18.45 -11.36
C ALA A 235 22.63 19.45 -11.41
N LYS A 236 22.73 20.52 -12.21
CA LYS A 236 21.62 21.47 -12.42
C LYS A 236 20.37 20.80 -13.00
N LYS A 237 20.54 19.83 -13.90
CA LYS A 237 19.46 19.03 -14.51
C LYS A 237 18.80 18.07 -13.51
N ARG A 238 19.56 17.58 -12.53
CA ARG A 238 19.10 16.74 -11.43
C ARG A 238 18.38 17.56 -10.35
N ASP A 239 18.87 18.76 -10.08
CA ASP A 239 18.33 19.69 -9.09
C ASP A 239 17.11 20.49 -9.61
N ARG A 240 16.37 19.90 -10.55
CA ARG A 240 15.12 20.46 -11.11
C ARG A 240 13.90 20.28 -10.21
N SER A 241 14.01 19.56 -9.10
CA SER A 241 12.99 19.65 -8.05
C SER A 241 13.13 21.03 -7.39
N ALA A 242 12.17 21.90 -7.63
CA ALA A 242 12.11 23.22 -7.03
C ALA A 242 12.47 23.13 -5.55
N THR A 243 13.53 23.83 -5.16
CA THR A 243 13.96 23.99 -3.77
C THR A 243 13.56 25.41 -3.40
N PRO A 244 12.51 25.64 -2.58
CA PRO A 244 11.81 24.68 -1.73
C PRO A 244 10.72 23.87 -2.45
N PRO A 245 10.46 22.63 -1.99
CA PRO A 245 9.47 21.75 -2.60
C PRO A 245 8.09 22.41 -2.66
N PRO A 246 7.27 22.08 -3.67
CA PRO A 246 5.91 22.57 -3.74
C PRO A 246 5.17 22.19 -2.46
N ASP A 247 4.34 23.11 -1.99
CA ASP A 247 3.55 22.94 -0.79
C ASP A 247 2.45 21.89 -1.03
N THR A 248 2.80 20.64 -0.75
CA THR A 248 1.93 19.47 -0.89
C THR A 248 1.31 19.14 0.45
N HIS A 249 -0.01 19.09 0.50
CA HIS A 249 -0.74 18.73 1.71
C HIS A 249 -1.22 17.28 1.70
N TYR A 250 -1.45 16.74 2.90
CA TYR A 250 -2.04 15.42 3.07
C TYR A 250 -3.44 15.34 2.43
N ASN A 251 -3.64 14.31 1.61
CA ASN A 251 -4.90 13.99 0.94
C ASN A 251 -5.52 12.73 1.56
N ALA A 252 -6.69 12.90 2.18
CA ALA A 252 -7.40 11.82 2.85
C ALA A 252 -7.77 10.66 1.91
N ASP A 253 -7.96 10.91 0.61
CA ASP A 253 -8.41 9.89 -0.34
C ASP A 253 -7.31 8.90 -0.72
N TRP A 254 -6.04 9.22 -0.45
CA TRP A 254 -4.90 8.33 -0.69
C TRP A 254 -4.60 7.42 0.50
N GLU A 255 -5.18 7.70 1.67
CA GLU A 255 -5.01 6.87 2.86
C GLU A 255 -5.94 5.66 2.82
N ILE A 256 -5.34 4.47 2.86
CA ILE A 256 -6.04 3.17 2.84
C ILE A 256 -6.34 2.68 4.27
N ARG A 257 -5.70 3.25 5.30
CA ARG A 257 -5.94 2.89 6.71
C ARG A 257 -7.30 3.37 7.20
N ASP A 258 -7.82 2.67 8.20
CA ASP A 258 -9.03 3.07 8.90
C ASP A 258 -8.80 4.36 9.68
N LYS A 259 -9.65 5.36 9.43
CA LYS A 259 -9.60 6.66 10.09
C LYS A 259 -10.39 6.59 11.39
N GLY A 260 -9.81 7.12 12.47
CA GLY A 260 -10.42 7.13 13.79
C GLY A 260 -11.64 8.04 13.89
N VAL A 261 -12.35 7.94 15.01
CA VAL A 261 -13.47 8.82 15.36
C VAL A 261 -12.95 10.24 15.56
N GLY A 262 -13.55 11.22 14.89
CA GLY A 262 -13.09 12.61 14.89
C GLY A 262 -12.10 12.96 13.77
N PHE A 263 -11.92 12.08 12.77
CA PHE A 263 -11.20 12.43 11.56
C PHE A 263 -11.93 13.54 10.77
N TYR A 264 -11.20 14.61 10.42
CA TYR A 264 -11.68 15.72 9.60
C TYR A 264 -10.90 15.77 8.28
N LYS A 265 -11.62 15.81 7.14
CA LYS A 265 -11.03 15.91 5.81
C LYS A 265 -10.99 17.38 5.39
N PHE A 266 -9.79 17.93 5.27
CA PHE A 266 -9.60 19.27 4.74
C PHE A 266 -9.84 19.34 3.23
N SER A 267 -10.25 20.53 2.75
CA SER A 267 -10.28 20.84 1.32
C SER A 267 -8.87 20.75 0.70
N HIS A 268 -8.84 20.47 -0.60
CA HIS A 268 -7.61 20.48 -1.39
C HIS A 268 -7.20 21.92 -1.76
N ASP A 269 -8.18 22.82 -1.81
CA ASP A 269 -7.97 24.23 -2.11
C ASP A 269 -7.36 24.94 -0.90
N LYS A 270 -6.23 25.62 -1.13
CA LYS A 270 -5.43 26.22 -0.04
C LYS A 270 -6.22 27.23 0.78
N GLU A 271 -6.99 28.09 0.12
CA GLU A 271 -7.77 29.12 0.82
C GLU A 271 -8.87 28.54 1.69
N GLU A 272 -9.57 27.52 1.20
CA GLU A 272 -10.61 26.83 1.95
C GLU A 272 -10.01 26.08 3.13
N ARG A 273 -8.90 25.35 2.89
CA ARG A 273 -8.14 24.67 3.95
C ARG A 273 -7.69 25.64 5.04
N GLU A 274 -7.18 26.81 4.67
CA GLU A 274 -6.79 27.82 5.64
C GLU A 274 -7.98 28.34 6.46
N LYS A 275 -9.13 28.54 5.83
CA LYS A 275 -10.36 28.95 6.53
C LYS A 275 -10.82 27.86 7.50
N GLU A 276 -10.80 26.60 7.08
CA GLU A 276 -11.10 25.42 7.91
C GLU A 276 -10.15 25.33 9.11
N MET A 277 -8.84 25.48 8.88
CA MET A 277 -7.82 25.49 9.93
C MET A 277 -8.03 26.62 10.94
N LYS A 278 -8.32 27.83 10.45
CA LYS A 278 -8.65 28.99 11.29
C LYS A 278 -9.94 28.77 12.09
N GLY A 279 -10.91 28.05 11.53
CA GLY A 279 -12.14 27.64 12.22
C GLY A 279 -11.84 26.70 13.39
N LEU A 280 -11.11 25.61 13.13
CA LEU A 280 -10.72 24.64 14.16
C LEU A 280 -9.87 25.26 15.28
N GLU A 281 -9.02 26.24 14.94
CA GLU A 281 -8.24 26.96 15.94
C GLU A 281 -9.14 27.81 16.86
N LYS A 282 -10.18 28.44 16.34
CA LYS A 282 -11.16 29.17 17.16
C LYS A 282 -11.91 28.22 18.08
N ASP A 283 -12.44 27.13 17.55
CA ASP A 283 -13.15 26.12 18.36
C ASP A 283 -12.26 25.58 19.47
N ARG A 284 -10.99 25.31 19.15
CA ARG A 284 -10.00 24.89 20.13
C ARG A 284 -9.85 25.92 21.26
N ARG A 285 -9.62 27.19 20.93
CA ARG A 285 -9.49 28.27 21.92
C ARG A 285 -10.73 28.37 22.81
N GLU A 286 -11.92 28.32 22.23
CA GLU A 286 -13.17 28.34 23.00
C GLU A 286 -13.28 27.16 23.99
N THR A 287 -12.90 25.96 23.56
CA THR A 287 -12.93 24.78 24.45
C THR A 287 -11.89 24.86 25.55
N GLU A 288 -10.70 25.38 25.25
CA GLU A 288 -9.63 25.60 26.22
C GLU A 288 -10.05 26.66 27.26
N ASP A 289 -10.67 27.76 26.83
CA ASP A 289 -11.20 28.80 27.71
C ASP A 289 -12.33 28.28 28.61
N LYS A 290 -13.26 27.50 28.05
CA LYS A 290 -14.34 26.85 28.83
C LYS A 290 -13.77 25.88 29.87
N ARG A 291 -12.75 25.09 29.50
CA ARG A 291 -12.06 24.18 30.44
C ARG A 291 -11.35 24.96 31.54
N ARG A 292 -10.61 26.01 31.19
CA ARG A 292 -9.91 26.86 32.14
C ARG A 292 -10.88 27.52 33.13
N ALA A 293 -11.98 28.09 32.64
CA ALA A 293 -13.00 28.69 33.49
C ALA A 293 -13.66 27.66 34.44
N ALA A 294 -13.90 26.43 33.98
CA ALA A 294 -14.42 25.36 34.82
C ALA A 294 -13.40 24.92 35.89
N GLU A 295 -12.11 24.86 35.55
CA GLU A 295 -11.04 24.56 36.49
C GLU A 295 -10.85 25.67 37.54
N GLU A 296 -10.94 26.94 37.14
CA GLU A 296 -10.84 28.09 38.04
C GLU A 296 -12.00 28.08 39.04
N LYS A 297 -13.24 27.90 38.59
CA LYS A 297 -14.41 27.72 39.47
C LYS A 297 -14.24 26.54 40.44
N LYS A 298 -13.68 25.43 39.97
CA LYS A 298 -13.40 24.26 40.82
C LYS A 298 -12.33 24.57 41.87
N LYS A 299 -11.30 25.34 41.52
CA LYS A 299 -10.24 25.79 42.45
C LYS A 299 -10.80 26.77 43.49
N GLU A 300 -11.64 27.72 43.09
CA GLU A 300 -12.32 28.64 44.01
C GLU A 300 -13.21 27.89 45.00
N ARG A 301 -14.07 26.99 44.51
CA ARG A 301 -14.90 26.14 45.38
C ARG A 301 -14.06 25.32 46.36
N ARG A 302 -12.91 24.82 45.92
CA ARG A 302 -11.99 24.07 46.79
C ARG A 302 -11.39 24.97 47.88
N ARG A 303 -10.99 26.19 47.54
CA ARG A 303 -10.47 27.17 48.52
C ARG A 303 -11.52 27.54 49.56
N GLU A 304 -12.75 27.81 49.14
CA GLU A 304 -13.87 28.10 50.05
C GLU A 304 -14.14 26.92 51.01
N ILE A 305 -14.14 25.69 50.50
CA ILE A 305 -14.30 24.49 51.32
C ILE A 305 -13.14 24.33 52.32
N GLU A 306 -11.90 24.59 51.90
CA GLU A 306 -10.71 24.53 52.76
C GLU A 306 -10.74 25.61 53.86
N GLU A 307 -11.18 26.83 53.56
CA GLU A 307 -11.38 27.90 54.53
C GLU A 307 -12.47 27.56 55.54
N ARG A 308 -13.63 27.08 55.05
CA ARG A 308 -14.72 26.61 55.90
C ARG A 308 -14.27 25.46 56.81
N ARG A 309 -13.45 24.53 56.29
CA ARG A 309 -12.87 23.44 57.06
C ARG A 309 -11.96 23.97 58.18
N LYS A 310 -11.09 24.93 57.89
CA LYS A 310 -10.23 25.59 58.90
C LYS A 310 -11.07 26.27 59.99
N GLN A 311 -12.15 26.98 59.62
CA GLN A 311 -13.05 27.61 60.60
C GLN A 311 -13.77 26.58 61.49
N VAL A 312 -14.18 25.44 60.94
CA VAL A 312 -14.78 24.35 61.72
C VAL A 312 -13.74 23.73 62.66
N GLU A 313 -12.51 23.52 62.20
CA GLU A 313 -11.41 23.00 63.01
C GLU A 313 -11.07 23.94 64.18
N THR A 314 -11.01 25.26 63.97
CA THR A 314 -10.77 26.23 65.05
C THR A 314 -11.93 26.27 66.04
N ARG A 315 -13.18 26.25 65.57
CA ARG A 315 -14.36 26.17 66.46
C ARG A 315 -14.38 24.87 67.27
N ARG A 316 -14.02 23.74 66.66
CA ARG A 316 -13.88 22.45 67.35
C ARG A 316 -12.75 22.46 68.38
N ALA A 317 -11.61 23.07 68.06
CA ALA A 317 -10.50 23.21 69.00
C ALA A 317 -10.89 24.07 70.21
N LYS A 318 -11.58 25.20 69.99
CA LYS A 318 -12.11 26.04 71.07
C LYS A 318 -13.09 25.28 71.97
N LYS A 319 -14.09 24.61 71.39
CA LYS A 319 -15.04 23.79 72.18
C LYS A 319 -14.33 22.72 73.02
N LYS A 320 -13.34 22.02 72.45
CA LYS A 320 -12.55 21.04 73.22
C LYS A 320 -11.74 21.67 74.34
N ALA A 321 -11.25 22.90 74.16
CA ALA A 321 -10.55 23.64 75.19
C ALA A 321 -11.51 24.08 76.31
N ASP A 322 -12.69 24.57 75.95
CA ASP A 322 -13.75 24.96 76.91
C ASP A 322 -14.25 23.72 77.68
N ASP A 323 -14.55 22.61 77.01
CA ASP A 323 -14.92 21.33 77.63
C ASP A 323 -13.83 20.82 78.59
N PHE A 324 -12.55 21.02 78.24
CA PHE A 324 -11.42 20.68 79.09
C PHE A 324 -11.36 21.57 80.33
N LEU A 325 -11.57 22.88 80.17
CA LEU A 325 -11.60 23.84 81.28
C LEU A 325 -12.77 23.56 82.23
N ASP A 326 -13.98 23.33 81.70
CA ASP A 326 -15.16 22.98 82.51
C ASP A 326 -14.96 21.69 83.30
N LYS A 327 -14.28 20.70 82.70
CA LYS A 327 -13.93 19.45 83.39
C LYS A 327 -12.87 19.66 84.47
N LEU A 328 -11.98 20.64 84.31
CA LEU A 328 -10.97 20.99 85.29
C LEU A 328 -11.58 21.77 86.47
N THR A 329 -12.46 22.73 86.20
CA THR A 329 -13.15 23.54 87.22
C THR A 329 -14.22 22.77 87.98
N GLY A 330 -14.93 21.86 87.29
CA GLY A 330 -15.87 20.92 87.94
C GLY A 330 -15.20 19.92 88.89
N ASN A 331 -13.88 19.76 88.81
CA ASN A 331 -13.07 18.94 89.73
C ASN A 331 -12.40 19.76 90.85
N LEU A 332 -12.70 21.07 90.94
CA LEU A 332 -12.19 22.02 91.94
C LEU A 332 -13.31 22.72 92.75
N GLY A 333 -14.54 22.22 92.71
CA GLY A 333 -15.57 22.54 93.71
C GLY A 333 -15.27 21.83 95.05
N PRO A 334 -15.66 22.42 96.19
CA PRO A 334 -15.02 22.27 97.52
C PRO A 334 -14.85 20.86 98.06
#